data_AF-A0A5C7IA82-F1
#
_entry.id   AF-A0A5C7IA82-F1
#
_cell.length_a   1.000
_cell.length_b   1.000
_cell.length_c   1.000
_cell.angle_alpha   90.00
_cell.angle_beta   90.00
_cell.angle_gamma   90.00
#
_symmetry.space_group_name_H-M   'P 1'
#
loop_
_entity.id
_entity.type
_entity.pdbx_description
1 polymer ?
#
loop_
_entity_poly.entity_id
_entity_poly.type
_entity_poly.pdbx_seq_one_letter_code
_entity_poly.pdbx_strand_id
1 'polypeptide(L)'
;MGSFTPKSFAPLDPQSFSDESKAVVDFIAEYYRNIEKYPVQSKVQPGYLSEKLPDTAPYAPESLEDILKDVSESILPGLTHWQSPNFFAYFQANASTAGFLGEMLCSGLNVVGFNWISSPAATELESIVMDWMGKMLKLPSSFLFFGTGGGVLHGSTCEAVVCTLAAARDKTLEKLGGSENITRLVVYASDQTHVTVKKSAKLIGITACGAVDPIMELGKIAREYKMWFHIDAAYAGSACICPEFRLYLDGVELADSISMNPHK
;
A
#
# COMPACT_ATOMS: atom_id res chain seq x y z
N MET A 1 44.07 26.66 28.13
CA MET A 1 43.68 25.39 27.50
C MET A 1 42.17 25.38 27.44
N GLY A 2 41.59 25.71 26.27
CA GLY A 2 40.14 25.66 26.11
C GLY A 2 39.70 24.20 26.14
N SER A 3 38.74 23.89 27.01
CA SER A 3 38.13 22.56 27.07
C SER A 3 37.43 22.30 25.74
N PHE A 4 38.00 21.42 24.92
CA PHE A 4 37.29 20.83 23.79
C PHE A 4 36.23 19.90 24.38
N THR A 5 35.01 20.39 24.55
CA THR A 5 33.85 19.52 24.73
C THR A 5 33.57 18.90 23.36
N PRO A 6 33.69 17.57 23.20
CA PRO A 6 33.27 16.92 21.97
C PRO A 6 31.80 17.27 21.73
N LYS A 7 31.44 17.79 20.56
CA LYS A 7 30.02 17.89 20.18
C LYS A 7 29.46 16.48 20.25
N SER A 8 28.51 16.24 21.15
CA SER A 8 27.80 14.97 21.23
C SER A 8 27.09 14.73 19.90
N PHE A 9 27.26 13.54 19.32
CA PHE A 9 26.46 13.12 18.19
C PHE A 9 24.99 13.03 18.62
N ALA A 10 24.15 13.84 17.99
CA ALA A 10 22.71 13.91 18.25
C ALA A 10 22.00 13.77 16.90
N PRO A 11 21.68 12.54 16.46
CA PRO A 11 21.10 12.29 15.13
C PRO A 11 19.68 12.86 14.96
N LEU A 12 19.01 13.20 16.06
CA LEU A 12 17.69 13.84 16.06
C LEU A 12 17.73 15.09 16.94
N ASP A 13 18.34 16.14 16.41
CA ASP A 13 18.35 17.48 17.02
C ASP A 13 17.15 18.30 16.51
N PRO A 14 16.27 18.83 17.39
CA PRO A 14 15.05 19.53 16.96
C PRO A 14 15.28 20.74 16.05
N GLN A 15 16.38 21.47 16.24
CA GLN A 15 16.68 22.63 15.40
C GLN A 15 17.09 22.18 14.00
N SER A 16 18.04 21.25 13.92
CA SER A 16 18.50 20.66 12.66
C SER A 16 17.34 19.97 11.93
N PHE A 17 16.53 19.19 12.64
CA PHE A 17 15.31 18.56 12.10
C PHE A 17 14.36 19.58 11.48
N SER A 18 14.10 20.71 12.15
CA SER A 18 13.19 21.75 11.64
C SER A 18 13.72 22.41 10.38
N ASP A 19 15.01 22.74 10.34
CA ASP A 19 15.61 23.47 9.23
C ASP A 19 15.82 22.56 8.00
N GLU A 20 16.34 21.35 8.22
CA GLU A 20 16.54 20.35 7.17
C GLU A 20 15.21 19.85 6.59
N SER A 21 14.19 19.64 7.41
CA SER A 21 12.86 19.23 6.93
C SER A 21 12.23 20.30 6.03
N LYS A 22 12.40 21.60 6.35
CA LYS A 22 11.91 22.68 5.47
C LYS A 22 12.62 22.66 4.13
N ALA A 23 13.94 22.48 4.11
CA ALA A 23 14.70 22.40 2.87
C ALA A 23 14.20 21.24 1.97
N VAL A 24 13.93 20.08 2.56
CA VAL A 24 13.38 18.92 1.82
C VAL A 24 11.95 19.20 1.33
N VAL A 25 11.09 19.82 2.15
CA VAL A 25 9.72 20.19 1.74
C VAL A 25 9.74 21.21 0.60
N ASP A 26 10.59 22.22 0.67
CA ASP A 26 10.75 23.23 -0.38
C ASP A 26 11.26 22.59 -1.69
N PHE A 27 12.20 21.64 -1.58
CA PHE A 27 12.70 20.85 -2.71
C PHE A 27 11.58 20.04 -3.39
N ILE A 28 10.77 19.32 -2.60
CA ILE A 28 9.63 18.53 -3.11
C ILE A 28 8.58 19.46 -3.75
N ALA A 29 8.31 20.62 -3.15
CA ALA A 29 7.39 21.60 -3.70
C ALA A 29 7.89 22.17 -5.04
N GLU A 30 9.18 22.45 -5.17
CA GLU A 30 9.80 22.85 -6.44
C GLU A 30 9.72 21.73 -7.48
N TYR A 31 9.94 20.48 -7.07
CA TYR A 31 9.78 19.32 -7.95
C TYR A 31 8.36 19.24 -8.52
N TYR A 32 7.32 19.33 -7.69
CA TYR A 32 5.92 19.32 -8.17
C TYR A 32 5.60 20.51 -9.08
N ARG A 33 6.13 21.72 -8.77
CA ARG A 33 5.95 22.90 -9.62
C ARG A 33 6.57 22.75 -11.01
N ASN A 34 7.59 21.92 -11.16
CA ASN A 34 8.33 21.75 -12.41
C ASN A 34 8.20 20.36 -13.03
N ILE A 35 7.34 19.48 -12.50
CA ILE A 35 7.34 18.07 -12.87
C ILE A 35 7.11 17.82 -14.36
N GLU A 36 6.33 18.68 -15.01
CA GLU A 36 6.06 18.63 -16.46
C GLU A 36 7.28 18.92 -17.34
N LYS A 37 8.33 19.53 -16.79
CA LYS A 37 9.58 19.79 -17.51
C LYS A 37 10.41 18.52 -17.69
N TYR A 38 10.21 17.51 -16.85
CA TYR A 38 10.91 16.24 -16.95
C TYR A 38 10.24 15.30 -17.96
N PRO A 39 11.01 14.47 -18.68
CA PRO A 39 10.42 13.42 -19.51
C PRO A 39 9.69 12.41 -18.60
N VAL A 40 8.41 12.15 -18.88
CA VAL A 40 7.56 11.26 -18.06
C VAL A 40 8.25 9.91 -17.75
N GLN A 41 8.81 9.28 -18.78
CA GLN A 41 9.61 8.06 -18.64
C GLN A 41 11.10 8.41 -18.67
N SER A 42 11.86 7.87 -17.72
CA SER A 42 13.31 7.99 -17.72
C SER A 42 13.94 7.35 -18.96
N LYS A 43 15.08 7.90 -19.41
CA LYS A 43 15.84 7.44 -20.58
C LYS A 43 17.16 6.75 -20.22
N VAL A 44 17.42 6.53 -18.93
CA VAL A 44 18.67 5.91 -18.46
C VAL A 44 18.70 4.41 -18.78
N GLN A 45 19.91 3.82 -18.77
CA GLN A 45 20.11 2.39 -18.97
C GLN A 45 20.31 1.66 -17.62
N PRO A 46 20.03 0.34 -17.54
CA PRO A 46 20.37 -0.45 -16.36
C PRO A 46 21.84 -0.28 -15.98
N GLY A 47 22.11 0.00 -14.69
CA GLY A 47 23.47 0.25 -14.19
C GLY A 47 23.92 1.73 -14.18
N TYR A 48 23.14 2.67 -14.74
CA TYR A 48 23.56 4.08 -14.83
C TYR A 48 23.94 4.71 -13.48
N LEU A 49 23.28 4.33 -12.38
CA LEU A 49 23.47 4.98 -11.09
C LEU A 49 24.76 4.52 -10.41
N SER A 50 25.17 3.27 -10.60
CA SER A 50 26.44 2.77 -10.05
C SER A 50 27.66 3.44 -10.67
N GLU A 51 27.54 4.02 -11.87
CA GLU A 51 28.61 4.81 -12.49
C GLU A 51 28.71 6.23 -11.90
N LYS A 52 27.67 6.70 -11.21
CA LYS A 52 27.59 8.04 -10.62
C LYS A 52 27.88 8.08 -9.12
N LEU A 53 27.69 6.96 -8.42
CA LEU A 53 27.85 6.88 -6.97
C LEU A 53 29.20 6.24 -6.59
N PRO A 54 29.75 6.59 -5.41
CA PRO A 54 30.89 5.89 -4.85
C PRO A 54 30.62 4.39 -4.65
N ASP A 55 31.67 3.58 -4.69
CA ASP A 55 31.60 2.13 -4.45
C ASP A 55 31.44 1.76 -2.96
N THR A 56 31.65 2.73 -2.07
CA THR A 56 31.61 2.57 -0.61
C THR A 56 30.95 3.79 0.04
N ALA A 57 30.32 3.59 1.21
CA ALA A 57 29.73 4.68 1.97
C ALA A 57 30.84 5.60 2.55
N PRO A 58 30.60 6.93 2.65
CA PRO A 58 31.60 7.86 3.17
C PRO A 58 31.86 7.63 4.66
N TYR A 59 33.10 7.83 5.09
CA TYR A 59 33.47 7.76 6.51
C TYR A 59 33.07 9.04 7.29
N ALA A 60 33.07 10.18 6.60
CA ALA A 60 32.69 11.49 7.15
C ALA A 60 31.30 11.89 6.63
N PRO A 61 30.53 12.69 7.39
CA PRO A 61 29.22 13.15 6.93
C PRO A 61 29.34 14.07 5.71
N GLU A 62 28.38 13.97 4.81
CA GLU A 62 28.16 14.91 3.71
C GLU A 62 27.01 15.86 4.08
N SER A 63 26.99 17.04 3.46
CA SER A 63 25.96 18.03 3.77
C SER A 63 24.63 17.66 3.11
N LEU A 64 23.50 18.10 3.69
CA LEU A 64 22.19 17.95 3.05
C LEU A 64 22.14 18.66 1.68
N GLU A 65 22.87 19.77 1.52
CA GLU A 65 22.94 20.50 0.25
C GLU A 65 23.56 19.63 -0.86
N ASP A 66 24.67 18.96 -0.57
CA ASP A 66 25.33 18.04 -1.50
C ASP A 66 24.40 16.85 -1.82
N ILE A 67 23.72 16.29 -0.81
CA ILE A 67 22.77 15.19 -1.01
C ILE A 67 21.59 15.62 -1.90
N LEU A 68 20.99 16.79 -1.68
CA LEU A 68 19.88 17.29 -2.50
C LEU A 68 20.32 17.65 -3.93
N LYS A 69 21.57 18.10 -4.09
CA LYS A 69 22.18 18.27 -5.41
C LYS A 69 22.31 16.93 -6.13
N ASP A 70 22.81 15.90 -5.46
CA ASP A 70 22.91 14.54 -6.02
C ASP A 70 21.54 13.95 -6.34
N VAL A 71 20.51 14.21 -5.51
CA VAL A 71 19.13 13.85 -5.84
C VAL A 71 18.70 14.50 -7.16
N SER A 72 19.03 15.77 -7.37
CA SER A 72 18.70 16.50 -8.59
C SER A 72 19.44 15.99 -9.83
N GLU A 73 20.75 15.74 -9.71
CA GLU A 73 21.64 15.45 -10.84
C GLU A 73 21.71 13.94 -11.18
N SER A 74 21.52 13.09 -10.18
CA SER A 74 21.70 11.64 -10.28
C SER A 74 20.41 10.87 -10.14
N ILE A 75 19.50 11.27 -9.24
CA ILE A 75 18.26 10.51 -8.96
C ILE A 75 17.11 10.95 -9.88
N LEU A 76 16.77 12.24 -9.93
CA LEU A 76 15.64 12.76 -10.73
C LEU A 76 15.69 12.30 -12.20
N PRO A 77 16.84 12.31 -12.92
CA PRO A 77 16.90 11.84 -14.30
C PRO A 77 16.56 10.35 -14.47
N GLY A 78 16.74 9.55 -13.42
CA GLY A 78 16.42 8.14 -13.37
C GLY A 78 14.98 7.81 -12.96
N LEU A 79 14.21 8.81 -12.51
CA LEU A 79 12.81 8.60 -12.13
C LEU A 79 11.93 8.49 -13.37
N THR A 80 11.02 7.52 -13.35
CA THR A 80 9.78 7.65 -14.13
C THR A 80 8.83 8.49 -13.27
N HIS A 81 8.39 9.63 -13.78
CA HIS A 81 7.66 10.62 -13.01
C HIS A 81 6.17 10.30 -12.95
N TRP A 82 5.78 9.38 -12.06
CA TRP A 82 4.39 8.94 -11.84
C TRP A 82 3.44 10.10 -11.52
N GLN A 83 3.92 11.14 -10.85
CA GLN A 83 3.11 12.32 -10.51
C GLN A 83 2.99 13.33 -11.66
N SER A 84 3.64 13.09 -12.81
CA SER A 84 3.48 13.95 -13.97
C SER A 84 2.02 13.91 -14.44
N PRO A 85 1.39 15.04 -14.77
CA PRO A 85 0.04 15.04 -15.32
C PRO A 85 -0.05 14.39 -16.71
N ASN A 86 1.11 14.10 -17.33
CA ASN A 86 1.23 13.38 -18.59
C ASN A 86 1.57 11.89 -18.41
N PHE A 87 1.49 11.35 -17.17
CA PHE A 87 1.67 9.94 -16.89
C PHE A 87 0.34 9.18 -17.04
N PHE A 88 0.25 8.29 -18.04
CA PHE A 88 -0.95 7.50 -18.35
C PHE A 88 -0.67 5.98 -18.39
N ALA A 89 0.45 5.53 -17.82
CA ALA A 89 0.78 4.11 -17.75
C ALA A 89 0.20 3.46 -16.48
N TYR A 90 -0.04 2.14 -16.53
CA TYR A 90 -0.52 1.35 -15.39
C TYR A 90 -1.81 1.92 -14.74
N PHE A 91 -1.86 1.94 -13.41
CA PHE A 91 -2.82 2.70 -12.62
C PHE A 91 -2.08 3.79 -11.87
N GLN A 92 -2.72 4.94 -11.73
CA GLN A 92 -2.08 6.08 -11.11
C GLN A 92 -1.78 5.81 -9.63
N ALA A 93 -0.64 6.29 -9.15
CA ALA A 93 -0.34 6.31 -7.73
C ALA A 93 -0.80 7.67 -7.17
N ASN A 94 -2.05 7.78 -6.73
CA ASN A 94 -2.62 9.07 -6.34
C ASN A 94 -1.93 9.63 -5.09
N ALA A 95 -1.58 10.92 -5.14
CA ALA A 95 -1.04 11.66 -4.01
C ALA A 95 -1.87 12.92 -3.75
N SER A 96 -1.84 13.40 -2.51
CA SER A 96 -2.46 14.66 -2.11
C SER A 96 -1.65 15.31 -1.00
N THR A 97 -1.79 16.63 -0.84
CA THR A 97 -1.15 17.36 0.27
C THR A 97 -1.57 16.77 1.62
N ALA A 98 -2.86 16.43 1.80
CA ALA A 98 -3.34 15.83 3.04
C ALA A 98 -2.70 14.45 3.31
N GLY A 99 -2.59 13.60 2.27
CA GLY A 99 -1.91 12.32 2.38
C GLY A 99 -0.43 12.46 2.73
N PHE A 100 0.28 13.39 2.09
CA PHE A 100 1.68 13.68 2.40
C PHE A 100 1.86 14.16 3.85
N LEU A 101 1.01 15.08 4.32
CA LEU A 101 1.06 15.56 5.71
C LEU A 101 0.76 14.44 6.72
N GLY A 102 -0.18 13.55 6.40
CA GLY A 102 -0.43 12.34 7.20
C GLY A 102 0.83 11.50 7.32
N GLU A 103 1.53 11.28 6.21
CA GLU A 103 2.73 10.45 6.19
C GLU A 103 3.93 11.09 6.88
N MET A 104 4.04 12.42 6.83
CA MET A 104 4.99 13.18 7.66
C MET A 104 4.72 12.97 9.15
N LEU A 105 3.46 13.01 9.58
CA LEU A 105 3.10 12.78 10.99
C LEU A 105 3.38 11.34 11.41
N CYS A 106 3.02 10.35 10.58
CA CYS A 106 3.32 8.94 10.83
C CYS A 106 4.83 8.71 11.00
N SER A 107 5.62 9.23 10.06
CA SER A 107 7.09 9.07 10.07
C SER A 107 7.75 9.83 11.22
N GLY A 108 7.25 11.02 11.56
CA GLY A 108 7.77 11.84 12.66
C GLY A 108 7.46 11.28 14.04
N LEU A 109 6.25 10.73 14.24
CA LEU A 109 5.87 10.09 15.50
C LEU A 109 6.52 8.71 15.66
N ASN A 110 6.74 8.00 14.55
CA ASN A 110 7.48 6.73 14.48
C ASN A 110 7.10 5.68 15.54
N VAL A 111 5.79 5.56 15.79
CA VAL A 111 5.24 4.59 16.75
C VAL A 111 5.05 3.22 16.09
N VAL A 112 5.17 2.14 16.87
CA VAL A 112 4.97 0.77 16.37
C VAL A 112 3.72 0.18 17.02
N GLY A 113 2.62 0.10 16.26
CA GLY A 113 1.30 -0.37 16.72
C GLY A 113 1.08 -1.88 16.59
N PHE A 114 2.00 -2.72 17.06
CA PHE A 114 1.88 -4.19 16.92
C PHE A 114 0.81 -4.82 17.83
N ASN A 115 0.39 -4.09 18.86
CA ASN A 115 -0.78 -4.39 19.67
C ASN A 115 -1.38 -3.08 20.24
N TRP A 116 -2.60 -3.15 20.79
CA TRP A 116 -3.27 -1.94 21.27
C TRP A 116 -2.46 -1.16 22.30
N ILE A 117 -1.80 -1.82 23.27
CA ILE A 117 -1.04 -1.12 24.32
C ILE A 117 0.21 -0.41 23.79
N SER A 118 0.79 -0.88 22.68
CA SER A 118 1.97 -0.27 22.07
C SER A 118 1.68 1.09 21.42
N SER A 119 0.46 1.31 20.92
CA SER A 119 0.01 2.61 20.42
C SER A 119 -1.52 2.65 20.29
N PRO A 120 -2.25 2.96 21.38
CA PRO A 120 -3.72 2.90 21.39
C PRO A 120 -4.36 3.77 20.31
N ALA A 121 -3.84 4.97 20.11
CA ALA A 121 -4.33 5.90 19.10
C ALA A 121 -4.16 5.37 17.68
N ALA A 122 -3.06 4.67 17.37
CA ALA A 122 -2.86 4.08 16.05
C ALA A 122 -3.88 2.98 15.76
N THR A 123 -4.14 2.10 16.73
CA THR A 123 -5.13 1.02 16.58
C THR A 123 -6.56 1.56 16.51
N GLU A 124 -6.96 2.46 17.41
CA GLU A 124 -8.33 2.96 17.46
C GLU A 124 -8.66 3.85 16.27
N LEU A 125 -7.73 4.71 15.84
CA LEU A 125 -7.93 5.55 14.67
C LEU A 125 -8.11 4.69 13.41
N GLU A 126 -7.32 3.63 13.25
CA GLU A 126 -7.48 2.69 12.13
C GLU A 126 -8.89 2.09 12.10
N SER A 127 -9.40 1.58 13.24
CA SER A 127 -10.75 1.03 13.30
C SER A 127 -11.81 2.05 12.92
N ILE A 128 -11.69 3.29 13.38
CA ILE A 128 -12.64 4.37 13.08
C ILE A 128 -12.62 4.71 11.58
N VAL A 129 -11.44 4.92 10.99
CA VAL A 129 -11.34 5.32 9.58
C VAL A 129 -11.72 4.19 8.62
N MET A 130 -11.46 2.93 8.98
CA MET A 130 -11.94 1.77 8.23
C MET A 130 -13.47 1.70 8.23
N ASP A 131 -14.10 2.03 9.36
CA ASP A 131 -15.55 2.15 9.46
C ASP A 131 -16.11 3.29 8.59
N TRP A 132 -15.44 4.45 8.59
CA TRP A 132 -15.80 5.58 7.72
C TRP A 132 -15.73 5.18 6.25
N MET A 133 -14.64 4.52 5.84
CA MET A 133 -14.47 4.05 4.46
C MET A 133 -15.54 3.02 4.08
N GLY A 134 -15.80 2.04 4.94
CA GLY A 134 -16.85 1.05 4.71
C GLY A 134 -18.24 1.68 4.55
N LYS A 135 -18.54 2.72 5.34
CA LYS A 135 -19.78 3.50 5.22
C LYS A 135 -19.84 4.32 3.92
N MET A 136 -18.74 4.93 3.50
CA MET A 136 -18.66 5.65 2.21
C MET A 136 -18.92 4.71 1.02
N LEU A 137 -18.39 3.49 1.09
CA LEU A 137 -18.63 2.42 0.11
C LEU A 137 -20.01 1.76 0.26
N LYS A 138 -20.82 2.14 1.25
CA LYS A 138 -22.09 1.48 1.58
C LYS A 138 -21.93 -0.05 1.70
N LEU A 139 -20.89 -0.48 2.41
CA LEU A 139 -20.71 -1.88 2.77
C LEU A 139 -21.72 -2.26 3.87
N PRO A 140 -22.18 -3.52 3.91
CA PRO A 140 -23.02 -4.00 4.99
C PRO A 140 -22.28 -3.96 6.33
N SER A 141 -23.03 -3.91 7.44
CA SER A 141 -22.48 -3.88 8.80
C SER A 141 -21.60 -5.10 9.14
N SER A 142 -21.71 -6.18 8.36
CA SER A 142 -20.84 -7.34 8.45
C SER A 142 -19.38 -7.07 8.07
N PHE A 143 -19.04 -5.91 7.51
CA PHE A 143 -17.67 -5.46 7.26
C PHE A 143 -17.20 -4.35 8.22
N LEU A 144 -18.05 -3.91 9.15
CA LEU A 144 -17.78 -2.77 10.04
C LEU A 144 -17.45 -3.26 11.45
N PHE A 145 -16.54 -2.55 12.13
CA PHE A 145 -16.16 -2.81 13.53
C PHE A 145 -17.34 -2.64 14.49
N PHE A 146 -18.16 -1.61 14.28
CA PHE A 146 -19.39 -1.39 15.05
C PHE A 146 -20.58 -2.24 14.55
N GLY A 147 -20.30 -3.27 13.75
CA GLY A 147 -21.24 -4.29 13.31
C GLY A 147 -20.78 -5.68 13.73
N THR A 148 -20.47 -6.55 12.76
CA THR A 148 -20.01 -7.92 13.04
C THR A 148 -18.71 -8.28 12.31
N GLY A 149 -18.03 -7.29 11.72
CA GLY A 149 -16.80 -7.48 10.98
C GLY A 149 -15.72 -6.49 11.42
N GLY A 150 -14.93 -6.05 10.46
CA GLY A 150 -13.88 -5.07 10.66
C GLY A 150 -13.03 -4.92 9.39
N GLY A 151 -12.07 -4.02 9.46
CA GLY A 151 -11.11 -3.77 8.39
C GLY A 151 -9.72 -3.52 8.95
N VAL A 152 -8.70 -3.67 8.12
CA VAL A 152 -7.30 -3.44 8.51
C VAL A 152 -6.57 -2.79 7.34
N LEU A 153 -5.63 -1.89 7.64
CA LEU A 153 -4.78 -1.26 6.63
C LEU A 153 -3.55 -2.14 6.36
N HIS A 154 -3.45 -2.62 5.12
CA HIS A 154 -2.27 -3.36 4.64
C HIS A 154 -1.39 -2.46 3.75
N GLY A 155 -0.14 -2.86 3.56
CA GLY A 155 0.76 -2.16 2.63
C GLY A 155 0.41 -2.41 1.16
N SER A 156 -0.22 -3.54 0.84
CA SER A 156 -0.61 -3.86 -0.55
C SER A 156 -1.80 -4.81 -0.64
N THR A 157 -2.48 -4.80 -1.80
CA THR A 157 -3.47 -5.82 -2.17
C THR A 157 -2.89 -7.22 -2.11
N CYS A 158 -1.60 -7.40 -2.45
CA CYS A 158 -0.97 -8.71 -2.45
C CYS A 158 -0.91 -9.32 -1.06
N GLU A 159 -0.52 -8.52 -0.07
CA GLU A 159 -0.52 -8.92 1.33
C GLU A 159 -1.92 -9.26 1.81
N ALA A 160 -2.90 -8.38 1.53
CA ALA A 160 -4.30 -8.61 1.87
C ALA A 160 -4.83 -9.93 1.28
N VAL A 161 -4.54 -10.22 0.01
CA VAL A 161 -4.94 -11.46 -0.67
C VAL A 161 -4.23 -12.68 -0.08
N VAL A 162 -2.95 -12.58 0.32
CA VAL A 162 -2.27 -13.67 1.02
C VAL A 162 -2.97 -13.98 2.34
N CYS A 163 -3.31 -12.95 3.13
CA CYS A 163 -3.99 -13.10 4.41
C CYS A 163 -5.38 -13.71 4.25
N THR A 164 -6.17 -13.27 3.27
CA THR A 164 -7.52 -13.79 3.04
C THR A 164 -7.49 -15.23 2.53
N LEU A 165 -6.56 -15.57 1.64
CA LEU A 165 -6.37 -16.94 1.18
C LEU A 165 -5.87 -17.87 2.30
N ALA A 166 -4.97 -17.40 3.17
CA ALA A 166 -4.53 -18.16 4.33
C ALA A 166 -5.69 -18.43 5.30
N ALA A 167 -6.53 -17.42 5.59
CA ALA A 167 -7.72 -17.58 6.42
C ALA A 167 -8.71 -18.59 5.81
N ALA A 168 -8.96 -18.52 4.50
CA ALA A 168 -9.82 -19.45 3.78
C ALA A 168 -9.28 -20.89 3.80
N ARG A 169 -7.96 -21.04 3.57
CA ARG A 169 -7.25 -22.32 3.61
C ARG A 169 -7.38 -22.95 4.99
N ASP A 170 -6.99 -22.25 6.05
CA ASP A 170 -6.93 -22.81 7.40
C ASP A 170 -8.33 -23.22 7.89
N LYS A 171 -9.34 -22.38 7.66
CA LYS A 171 -10.76 -22.70 7.92
C LYS A 171 -11.25 -23.94 7.18
N THR A 172 -10.70 -24.22 6.00
CA THR A 172 -11.08 -25.39 5.20
C THR A 172 -10.32 -26.64 5.63
N LEU A 173 -9.03 -26.52 5.93
CA LEU A 173 -8.19 -27.63 6.42
C LEU A 173 -8.68 -28.15 7.77
N GLU A 174 -9.11 -27.27 8.68
CA GLU A 174 -9.74 -27.66 9.94
C GLU A 174 -10.97 -28.56 9.71
N LYS A 175 -11.76 -28.29 8.67
CA LYS A 175 -12.93 -29.11 8.31
C LYS A 175 -12.55 -30.41 7.61
N LEU A 176 -11.42 -30.43 6.89
CA LEU A 176 -10.95 -31.60 6.13
C LEU A 176 -10.10 -32.55 6.98
N GLY A 177 -9.76 -32.17 8.21
CA GLY A 177 -9.08 -33.04 9.17
C GLY A 177 -7.57 -32.82 9.29
N GLY A 178 -7.02 -31.77 8.68
CA GLY A 178 -5.60 -31.45 8.80
C GLY A 178 -4.95 -30.93 7.52
N SER A 179 -3.65 -30.62 7.61
CA SER A 179 -2.85 -29.99 6.57
C SER A 179 -2.47 -30.92 5.42
N GLU A 180 -2.55 -32.23 5.61
CA GLU A 180 -2.33 -33.25 4.58
C GLU A 180 -3.30 -33.14 3.40
N ASN A 181 -4.46 -32.51 3.61
CA ASN A 181 -5.47 -32.29 2.60
C ASN A 181 -5.25 -31.02 1.75
N ILE A 182 -4.14 -30.28 1.96
CA ILE A 182 -3.88 -29.02 1.24
C ILE A 182 -3.86 -29.17 -0.29
N THR A 183 -3.42 -30.30 -0.80
CA THR A 183 -3.37 -30.60 -2.24
C THR A 183 -4.75 -30.78 -2.87
N ARG A 184 -5.81 -30.88 -2.06
CA ARG A 184 -7.21 -30.96 -2.51
C ARG A 184 -7.86 -29.60 -2.67
N LEU A 185 -7.19 -28.52 -2.22
CA LEU A 185 -7.70 -27.17 -2.32
C LEU A 185 -7.43 -26.59 -3.70
N VAL A 186 -8.37 -25.83 -4.21
CA VAL A 186 -8.29 -25.16 -5.52
C VAL A 186 -8.68 -23.69 -5.35
N VAL A 187 -7.89 -22.79 -5.93
CA VAL A 187 -8.22 -21.36 -5.99
C VAL A 187 -8.75 -21.03 -7.39
N TYR A 188 -9.91 -20.37 -7.44
CA TYR A 188 -10.50 -19.83 -8.65
C TYR A 188 -10.33 -18.30 -8.65
N ALA A 189 -10.08 -17.73 -9.82
CA ALA A 189 -9.79 -16.31 -10.01
C ALA A 189 -10.08 -15.91 -11.47
N SER A 190 -9.63 -14.71 -11.87
CA SER A 190 -9.61 -14.19 -13.24
C SER A 190 -8.38 -14.56 -14.10
N ASP A 191 -8.51 -14.78 -15.42
CA ASP A 191 -7.40 -14.89 -16.38
C ASP A 191 -6.89 -13.49 -16.71
N GLN A 192 -7.71 -12.47 -16.43
CA GLN A 192 -7.36 -11.07 -16.33
C GLN A 192 -7.03 -10.65 -14.89
N THR A 193 -7.10 -11.55 -13.88
CA THR A 193 -6.76 -11.17 -12.49
C THR A 193 -5.30 -10.77 -12.44
N HIS A 194 -5.02 -9.73 -11.67
CA HIS A 194 -3.66 -9.29 -11.39
C HIS A 194 -2.77 -10.46 -10.95
N VAL A 195 -1.52 -10.51 -11.43
CA VAL A 195 -0.57 -11.61 -11.14
C VAL A 195 -0.42 -11.94 -9.65
N THR A 196 -0.78 -10.98 -8.79
CA THR A 196 -0.97 -11.14 -7.34
C THR A 196 -1.64 -12.45 -6.95
N VAL A 197 -2.80 -12.83 -7.51
CA VAL A 197 -3.51 -14.02 -7.02
C VAL A 197 -2.74 -15.30 -7.30
N LYS A 198 -2.12 -15.44 -8.48
CA LYS A 198 -1.24 -16.57 -8.80
C LYS A 198 -0.01 -16.60 -7.88
N LYS A 199 0.58 -15.44 -7.59
CA LYS A 199 1.69 -15.30 -6.64
C LYS A 199 1.28 -15.71 -5.23
N SER A 200 0.17 -15.18 -4.73
CA SER A 200 -0.36 -15.44 -3.39
C SER A 200 -0.73 -16.91 -3.22
N ALA A 201 -1.43 -17.50 -4.18
CA ALA A 201 -1.76 -18.93 -4.17
C ALA A 201 -0.48 -19.79 -4.10
N LYS A 202 0.56 -19.46 -4.89
CA LYS A 202 1.85 -20.15 -4.83
C LYS A 202 2.54 -20.00 -3.46
N LEU A 203 2.50 -18.80 -2.86
CA LEU A 203 3.08 -18.56 -1.53
C LEU A 203 2.39 -19.37 -0.42
N ILE A 204 1.07 -19.58 -0.54
CA ILE A 204 0.30 -20.35 0.45
C ILE A 204 0.13 -21.83 0.09
N GLY A 205 0.70 -22.29 -1.04
CA GLY A 205 0.76 -23.69 -1.44
C GLY A 205 -0.39 -24.22 -2.32
N ILE A 206 -1.13 -23.33 -3.02
CA ILE A 206 -2.33 -23.68 -3.82
C ILE A 206 -2.18 -23.23 -5.29
N THR A 207 -2.87 -23.91 -6.22
CA THR A 207 -2.90 -23.58 -7.66
C THR A 207 -4.10 -22.68 -8.00
N ALA A 208 -3.91 -21.69 -8.90
CA ALA A 208 -4.94 -20.72 -9.30
C ALA A 208 -5.27 -20.74 -10.81
N CYS A 209 -6.56 -20.56 -11.18
CA CYS A 209 -7.08 -20.49 -12.56
C CYS A 209 -8.06 -19.30 -12.77
N GLY A 210 -8.40 -18.87 -14.00
CA GLY A 210 -8.85 -17.50 -14.33
C GLY A 210 -10.08 -17.17 -15.28
N ALA A 211 -11.05 -16.21 -15.02
CA ALA A 211 -11.58 -14.99 -15.79
C ALA A 211 -12.39 -13.86 -14.99
N VAL A 212 -12.70 -12.63 -15.51
CA VAL A 212 -13.26 -11.41 -14.78
C VAL A 212 -14.75 -11.54 -14.44
N ASP A 213 -15.18 -10.94 -13.32
CA ASP A 213 -16.12 -11.62 -12.44
C ASP A 213 -17.39 -10.83 -12.05
N PRO A 214 -18.60 -11.31 -12.41
CA PRO A 214 -19.87 -10.74 -11.93
C PRO A 214 -20.10 -11.09 -10.45
N ILE A 215 -19.89 -10.10 -9.55
CA ILE A 215 -19.87 -10.29 -8.08
C ILE A 215 -21.11 -11.01 -7.55
N MET A 216 -22.31 -10.56 -7.91
CA MET A 216 -23.57 -11.16 -7.43
C MET A 216 -23.68 -12.64 -7.81
N GLU A 217 -23.45 -12.98 -9.07
CA GLU A 217 -23.61 -14.36 -9.56
C GLU A 217 -22.54 -15.29 -8.98
N LEU A 218 -21.30 -14.79 -8.88
CA LEU A 218 -20.21 -15.56 -8.27
C LEU A 218 -20.36 -15.70 -6.77
N GLY A 219 -20.88 -14.68 -6.08
CA GLY A 219 -21.21 -14.75 -4.67
C GLY A 219 -22.25 -15.83 -4.37
N LYS A 220 -23.28 -15.96 -5.22
CA LYS A 220 -24.28 -17.04 -5.10
C LYS A 220 -23.64 -18.43 -5.26
N ILE A 221 -22.79 -18.60 -6.28
CA ILE A 221 -22.05 -19.85 -6.51
C ILE A 221 -21.12 -20.15 -5.33
N ALA A 222 -20.36 -19.16 -4.85
CA ALA A 222 -19.47 -19.34 -3.71
C ALA A 222 -20.22 -19.80 -2.46
N ARG A 223 -21.40 -19.25 -2.20
CA ARG A 223 -22.27 -19.68 -1.10
C ARG A 223 -22.77 -21.11 -1.27
N GLU A 224 -23.22 -21.48 -2.47
CA GLU A 224 -23.70 -22.84 -2.79
C GLU A 224 -22.62 -23.88 -2.51
N TYR A 225 -21.39 -23.63 -2.98
CA TYR A 225 -20.27 -24.56 -2.83
C TYR A 225 -19.43 -24.32 -1.56
N LYS A 226 -19.87 -23.42 -0.66
CA LYS A 226 -19.20 -23.07 0.61
C LYS A 226 -17.74 -22.62 0.42
N MET A 227 -17.46 -21.91 -0.67
CA MET A 227 -16.17 -21.31 -1.00
C MET A 227 -16.01 -19.96 -0.32
N TRP A 228 -14.78 -19.59 0.02
CA TRP A 228 -14.47 -18.21 0.42
C TRP A 228 -14.50 -17.30 -0.81
N PHE A 229 -15.22 -16.18 -0.74
CA PHE A 229 -15.31 -15.21 -1.81
C PHE A 229 -14.62 -13.89 -1.45
N HIS A 230 -13.50 -13.59 -2.14
CA HIS A 230 -12.75 -12.34 -1.99
C HIS A 230 -12.96 -11.43 -3.20
N ILE A 231 -13.23 -10.15 -2.97
CA ILE A 231 -13.31 -9.12 -4.00
C ILE A 231 -12.01 -8.29 -4.02
N ASP A 232 -11.26 -8.38 -5.12
CA ASP A 232 -10.14 -7.47 -5.42
C ASP A 232 -10.66 -6.25 -6.17
N ALA A 233 -10.83 -5.14 -5.46
CA ALA A 233 -11.21 -3.84 -6.00
C ALA A 233 -10.06 -2.84 -5.92
N ALA A 234 -8.80 -3.28 -6.11
CA ALA A 234 -7.60 -2.48 -5.88
C ALA A 234 -7.63 -1.09 -6.52
N TYR A 235 -8.12 -0.95 -7.76
CA TYR A 235 -8.23 0.33 -8.45
C TYR A 235 -9.67 0.89 -8.40
N ALA A 236 -10.63 0.13 -8.93
CA ALA A 236 -12.01 0.61 -9.10
C ALA A 236 -12.81 0.77 -7.79
N GLY A 237 -12.31 0.23 -6.67
CA GLY A 237 -12.98 0.32 -5.37
C GLY A 237 -13.22 1.76 -4.93
N SER A 238 -12.23 2.64 -5.14
CA SER A 238 -12.35 4.07 -4.78
C SER A 238 -13.47 4.77 -5.55
N ALA A 239 -13.74 4.39 -6.81
CA ALA A 239 -14.82 4.99 -7.59
C ALA A 239 -16.21 4.67 -7.01
N CYS A 240 -16.35 3.56 -6.27
CA CYS A 240 -17.63 3.09 -5.72
C CYS A 240 -18.15 3.93 -4.54
N ILE A 241 -17.39 4.94 -4.08
CA ILE A 241 -17.92 5.98 -3.19
C ILE A 241 -18.94 6.88 -3.92
N CYS A 242 -18.81 7.01 -5.24
CA CYS A 242 -19.75 7.75 -6.07
C CYS A 242 -21.00 6.89 -6.31
N PRO A 243 -22.21 7.41 -6.04
CA PRO A 243 -23.44 6.64 -6.17
C PRO A 243 -23.64 5.97 -7.54
N GLU A 244 -23.21 6.61 -8.62
CA GLU A 244 -23.31 6.14 -10.01
C GLU A 244 -22.41 4.94 -10.33
N PHE A 245 -21.33 4.73 -9.56
CA PHE A 245 -20.43 3.59 -9.70
C PHE A 245 -20.66 2.52 -8.63
N ARG A 246 -21.47 2.81 -7.61
CA ARG A 246 -21.73 1.87 -6.51
C ARG A 246 -22.35 0.55 -6.97
N LEU A 247 -23.04 0.52 -8.11
CA LEU A 247 -23.60 -0.69 -8.70
C LEU A 247 -22.56 -1.79 -8.96
N TYR A 248 -21.28 -1.42 -9.13
CA TYR A 248 -20.20 -2.40 -9.32
C TYR A 248 -19.89 -3.22 -8.07
N LEU A 249 -20.39 -2.82 -6.90
CA LEU A 249 -20.31 -3.58 -5.65
C LEU A 249 -21.65 -4.25 -5.27
N ASP A 250 -22.61 -4.35 -6.18
CA ASP A 250 -23.85 -5.10 -5.92
C ASP A 250 -23.54 -6.58 -5.74
N GLY A 251 -23.99 -7.17 -4.62
CA GLY A 251 -23.62 -8.53 -4.21
C GLY A 251 -22.44 -8.60 -3.25
N VAL A 252 -21.83 -7.48 -2.86
CA VAL A 252 -20.74 -7.44 -1.87
C VAL A 252 -21.13 -8.09 -0.53
N GLU A 253 -22.41 -8.08 -0.18
CA GLU A 253 -22.96 -8.77 0.99
C GLU A 253 -22.78 -10.29 0.98
N LEU A 254 -22.50 -10.87 -0.20
CA LEU A 254 -22.21 -12.29 -0.34
C LEU A 254 -20.74 -12.63 -0.09
N ALA A 255 -19.84 -11.64 -0.20
CA ALA A 255 -18.40 -11.81 -0.04
C ALA A 255 -17.97 -12.03 1.41
N ASP A 256 -16.87 -12.75 1.58
CA ASP A 256 -16.21 -12.96 2.86
C ASP A 256 -15.15 -11.88 3.12
N SER A 257 -14.56 -11.30 2.08
CA SER A 257 -13.61 -10.19 2.19
C SER A 257 -13.55 -9.32 0.93
N ILE A 258 -13.15 -8.06 1.09
CA ILE A 258 -12.94 -7.10 0.01
C ILE A 258 -11.66 -6.31 0.27
N SER A 259 -10.93 -5.94 -0.77
CA SER A 259 -9.77 -5.04 -0.67
C SER A 259 -9.80 -3.95 -1.73
N MET A 260 -9.24 -2.78 -1.41
CA MET A 260 -9.05 -1.65 -2.34
C MET A 260 -7.77 -0.90 -1.97
N ASN A 261 -7.19 -0.13 -2.90
CA ASN A 261 -5.99 0.66 -2.62
C ASN A 261 -6.30 2.15 -2.65
N PRO A 262 -6.35 2.85 -1.50
CA PRO A 262 -6.42 4.31 -1.48
C PRO A 262 -5.24 5.02 -2.16
N HIS A 263 -4.10 4.33 -2.28
CA HIS A 263 -2.91 4.84 -3.00
C HIS A 263 -3.02 4.68 -4.53
N LYS A 264 -4.18 4.27 -5.04
CA LYS A 264 -4.49 4.17 -6.47
C LYS A 264 -5.65 5.06 -6.87
#